data_AF-A0A8T3QII1-F1
#
_entry.id   AF-A0A8T3QII1-F1
#
_cell.length_a   1.000
_cell.length_b   1.000
_cell.length_c   1.000
_cell.angle_alpha   90.00
_cell.angle_beta   90.00
_cell.angle_gamma   90.00
#
_symmetry.space_group_name_H-M   'P 1'
#
loop_
_entity.id
_entity.type
_entity.pdbx_description
1 polymer ?
#
loop_
_entity_poly.entity_id
_entity_poly.type
_entity_poly.pdbx_seq_one_letter_code
_entity_poly.pdbx_strand_id
1 'polypeptide(L)'
;MATPLPFETMHRLLRHEAQVHALPGRELRDLGDALLLHDHRDPEPFWNRLEAVRWPDDSMAFDRRLAEVAVVFASLGRQPHIWVSPSQDSPVDLAQRLLANGFEDTGPGYLMVSRDPSRARAAID
;
A
#
# COMPACT_ATOMS: atom_id res chain seq x y z
N MET A 1 10.26 -3.40 -20.82
CA MET A 1 9.84 -3.31 -19.41
C MET A 1 11.00 -2.79 -18.60
N ALA A 2 10.77 -1.83 -17.70
CA ALA A 2 11.82 -1.41 -16.77
C ALA A 2 12.07 -2.53 -15.75
N THR A 3 13.33 -2.74 -15.36
CA THR A 3 13.69 -3.70 -14.31
C THR A 3 13.05 -3.25 -12.99
N PRO A 4 12.37 -4.14 -12.25
CA PRO A 4 11.84 -3.82 -10.92
C PRO A 4 12.96 -3.38 -9.99
N LEU A 5 12.69 -2.41 -9.11
CA LEU A 5 13.64 -2.05 -8.05
C LEU A 5 13.78 -3.22 -7.06
N PRO A 6 14.95 -3.37 -6.40
CA PRO A 6 15.10 -4.31 -5.30
C PRO A 6 14.08 -4.05 -4.20
N PHE A 7 13.59 -5.13 -3.57
CA PHE A 7 12.57 -5.10 -2.53
C PHE A 7 12.84 -4.03 -1.47
N GLU A 8 14.04 -4.04 -0.88
CA GLU A 8 14.42 -3.11 0.19
C GLU A 8 14.32 -1.64 -0.25
N THR A 9 14.69 -1.36 -1.51
CA THR A 9 14.61 0.00 -2.08
C THR A 9 13.16 0.42 -2.25
N MET A 10 12.29 -0.45 -2.76
CA MET A 10 10.88 -0.13 -2.92
C MET A 10 10.17 -0.02 -1.58
N HIS A 11 10.41 -0.94 -0.65
CA HIS A 11 9.83 -0.91 0.68
C HIS A 11 10.17 0.40 1.39
N ARG A 12 11.43 0.88 1.26
CA ARG A 12 11.82 2.20 1.75
C ARG A 12 11.07 3.35 1.06
N LEU A 13 10.82 3.26 -0.25
CA LEU A 13 10.10 4.29 -1.01
C LEU A 13 8.61 4.35 -0.65
N LEU A 14 7.93 3.20 -0.58
CA LEU A 14 6.53 3.12 -0.16
C LEU A 14 6.38 3.56 1.29
N ARG A 15 7.28 3.13 2.17
CA ARG A 15 7.35 3.65 3.55
C ARG A 15 7.52 5.17 3.56
N HIS A 16 8.42 5.72 2.74
CA HIS A 16 8.63 7.15 2.66
C HIS A 16 7.39 7.89 2.12
N GLU A 17 6.72 7.34 1.11
CA GLU A 17 5.47 7.86 0.56
C GLU A 17 4.36 7.88 1.62
N ALA A 18 4.20 6.78 2.37
CA ALA A 18 3.27 6.69 3.48
C ALA A 18 3.63 7.68 4.61
N GLN A 19 4.92 7.87 4.91
CA GLN A 19 5.39 8.84 5.89
C GLN A 19 5.15 10.29 5.45
N VAL A 20 5.35 10.61 4.17
CA VAL A 20 5.11 11.95 3.62
C VAL A 20 3.60 12.25 3.55
N HIS A 21 2.77 11.22 3.32
CA HIS A 21 1.31 11.35 3.39
C HIS A 21 0.75 11.31 4.81
N ALA A 22 1.57 11.03 5.83
CA ALA A 22 1.21 11.16 7.23
C ALA A 22 1.22 12.64 7.65
N LEU A 23 0.21 13.40 7.19
CA LEU A 23 -0.14 14.72 7.73
C LEU A 23 -0.49 14.61 9.23
N PRO A 24 -0.45 15.72 10.01
CA PRO A 24 -0.73 15.69 11.45
C PRO A 24 -2.06 14.99 11.77
N GLY A 25 -1.99 13.91 12.54
CA GLY A 25 -3.15 13.08 12.91
C GLY A 25 -3.20 11.72 12.22
N ARG A 26 -2.33 11.43 11.26
CA ARG A 26 -2.23 10.11 10.62
C ARG A 26 -1.16 9.26 11.29
N GLU A 27 -1.44 7.98 11.43
CA GLU A 27 -0.54 7.01 12.03
C GLU A 27 -0.04 6.04 10.97
N LEU A 28 1.26 5.81 10.97
CA LEU A 28 1.89 4.74 10.19
C LEU A 28 2.31 3.63 11.15
N ARG A 29 1.73 2.44 10.99
CA ARG A 29 2.07 1.24 11.77
C ARG A 29 2.73 0.21 10.87
N ASP A 30 3.80 -0.38 11.37
CA ASP A 30 4.43 -1.54 10.75
C ASP A 30 3.80 -2.81 11.33
N LEU A 31 3.20 -3.64 10.47
CA LEU A 31 2.58 -4.91 10.87
C LEU A 31 3.55 -6.10 10.69
N GLY A 32 4.78 -5.85 10.26
CA GLY A 32 5.80 -6.84 9.94
C GLY A 32 5.73 -7.35 8.51
N ASP A 33 4.51 -7.56 7.99
CA ASP A 33 4.24 -8.06 6.64
C ASP A 33 3.44 -7.08 5.76
N ALA A 34 3.12 -5.91 6.29
CA ALA A 34 2.48 -4.81 5.57
C ALA A 34 2.66 -3.51 6.38
N LEU A 35 2.52 -2.37 5.72
CA LEU A 35 2.43 -1.07 6.36
C LEU A 35 0.97 -0.61 6.39
N LEU A 36 0.47 -0.24 7.56
CA LEU A 36 -0.84 0.35 7.74
C LEU A 36 -0.75 1.86 7.91
N LEU A 37 -1.34 2.59 6.97
CA LEU A 37 -1.66 4.00 7.13
C LEU A 37 -3.09 4.13 7.67
N HIS A 38 -3.27 4.90 8.73
CA HIS A 38 -4.58 5.12 9.35
C HIS A 38 -4.77 6.59 9.72
N ASP A 39 -5.89 7.16 9.30
CA ASP A 39 -6.35 8.48 9.73
C ASP A 39 -7.53 8.31 10.70
N HIS A 40 -7.37 8.77 11.95
CA HIS A 40 -8.40 8.64 12.97
C HIS A 40 -9.62 9.54 12.73
N ARG A 41 -9.50 10.56 11.89
CA ARG A 41 -10.55 11.58 11.66
C ARG A 41 -11.26 11.39 10.34
N ASP A 42 -10.54 11.00 9.30
CA ASP A 42 -11.06 10.86 7.96
C ASP A 42 -11.28 9.37 7.63
N PRO A 43 -12.52 8.92 7.34
CA PRO A 43 -12.80 7.54 6.99
C PRO A 43 -12.45 7.20 5.53
N GLU A 44 -12.05 8.18 4.71
CA GLU A 44 -11.71 7.97 3.30
C GLU A 44 -10.68 6.83 3.12
N PRO A 45 -11.01 5.78 2.33
CA PRO A 45 -10.12 4.64 2.07
C PRO A 45 -8.72 5.04 1.61
N PHE A 46 -8.60 6.11 0.83
CA PHE A 46 -7.27 6.59 0.43
C PHE A 46 -6.39 6.89 1.64
N TRP A 47 -6.91 7.39 2.76
CA TRP A 47 -6.10 7.68 3.97
C TRP A 47 -6.03 6.53 4.97
N ASN A 48 -6.67 5.40 4.67
CA ASN A 48 -6.79 4.24 5.55
C ASN A 48 -6.55 2.97 4.75
N ARG A 49 -5.29 2.55 4.64
CA ARG A 49 -4.90 1.51 3.67
C ARG A 49 -3.69 0.71 4.11
N LEU A 50 -3.56 -0.48 3.52
CA LEU A 50 -2.32 -1.25 3.54
C LEU A 50 -1.49 -1.02 2.29
N GLU A 51 -0.17 -1.05 2.47
CA GLU A 51 0.83 -1.05 1.40
C GLU A 51 1.98 -2.01 1.73
N ALA A 52 2.83 -2.27 0.73
CA ALA A 52 4.03 -3.11 0.87
C ALA A 52 3.73 -4.50 1.42
N VAL A 53 2.67 -5.13 0.90
CA VAL A 53 2.11 -6.40 1.39
C VAL A 53 3.03 -7.58 1.08
N ARG A 54 3.36 -8.38 2.10
CA ARG A 54 4.17 -9.61 2.03
C ARG A 54 3.44 -10.78 2.69
N TRP A 55 2.30 -11.13 2.12
CA TRP A 55 1.49 -12.23 2.62
C TRP A 55 1.95 -13.58 2.06
N PRO A 56 1.53 -14.69 2.71
CA PRO A 56 1.86 -16.04 2.24
C PRO A 56 1.30 -16.37 0.86
N ASP A 57 2.03 -17.19 0.09
CA ASP A 57 1.56 -17.78 -1.18
C ASP A 57 0.55 -18.93 -0.98
N ASP A 58 0.67 -19.65 0.14
CA ASP A 58 -0.26 -20.72 0.50
C ASP A 58 -1.66 -20.17 0.70
N SER A 59 -2.66 -20.79 0.05
CA SER A 59 -4.02 -20.24 0.01
C SER A 59 -4.68 -20.19 1.38
N MET A 60 -4.47 -21.21 2.22
CA MET A 60 -5.10 -21.24 3.54
C MET A 60 -4.44 -20.21 4.50
N ALA A 61 -3.13 -20.03 4.39
CA ALA A 61 -2.41 -19.00 5.13
C ALA A 61 -2.76 -17.58 4.64
N PHE A 62 -2.93 -17.39 3.32
CA PHE A 62 -3.41 -16.16 2.72
C PHE A 62 -4.80 -15.78 3.25
N ASP A 63 -5.77 -16.70 3.18
CA ASP A 63 -7.14 -16.45 3.61
C ASP A 63 -7.21 -16.10 5.11
N ARG A 64 -6.40 -16.78 5.93
CA ARG A 64 -6.26 -16.43 7.35
C ARG A 64 -5.75 -15.01 7.52
N ARG A 65 -4.69 -14.63 6.78
CA ARG A 65 -4.12 -13.30 6.89
C ARG A 65 -5.08 -12.22 6.41
N LEU A 66 -5.82 -12.48 5.33
CA LEU A 66 -6.85 -11.58 4.85
C LEU A 66 -7.97 -11.38 5.88
N ALA A 67 -8.39 -12.45 6.57
CA ALA A 67 -9.37 -12.35 7.65
C ALA A 67 -8.86 -11.51 8.84
N GLU A 68 -7.59 -11.68 9.23
CA GLU A 68 -6.97 -10.83 10.27
C GLU A 68 -6.96 -9.35 9.88
N VAL A 69 -6.64 -9.06 8.62
CA VAL A 69 -6.66 -7.70 8.08
C VAL A 69 -8.07 -7.12 8.10
N ALA A 70 -9.08 -7.90 7.73
CA ALA A 70 -10.48 -7.48 7.83
C ALA A 70 -10.85 -7.12 9.28
N VAL A 71 -10.39 -7.90 10.27
CA VAL A 71 -10.60 -7.59 11.69
C VAL A 71 -9.89 -6.29 12.10
N VAL A 72 -8.64 -6.07 11.64
CA VAL A 72 -7.92 -4.80 11.88
C VAL A 72 -8.73 -3.62 11.37
N PHE A 73 -9.15 -3.62 10.11
CA PHE A 73 -9.94 -2.54 9.53
C PHE A 73 -11.30 -2.35 10.23
N ALA A 74 -12.00 -3.44 10.54
CA ALA A 74 -13.27 -3.38 11.27
C ALA A 74 -13.10 -2.75 12.66
N SER A 75 -12.04 -3.12 13.40
CA SER A 75 -11.73 -2.54 14.72
C SER A 75 -11.41 -1.04 14.68
N LEU A 76 -10.90 -0.56 13.53
CA LEU A 76 -10.63 0.86 13.29
C LEU A 76 -11.88 1.61 12.77
N GLY A 77 -12.96 0.89 12.48
CA GLY A 77 -14.14 1.46 11.81
C GLY A 77 -13.79 2.00 10.42
N ARG A 78 -12.98 1.26 9.65
CA ARG A 78 -12.52 1.63 8.31
C ARG A 78 -12.85 0.53 7.30
N GLN A 79 -13.05 0.94 6.06
CA GLN A 79 -13.15 0.00 4.93
C GLN A 79 -11.76 -0.56 4.62
N PRO A 80 -11.60 -1.88 4.44
CA PRO A 80 -10.35 -2.45 3.94
C PRO A 80 -9.98 -1.89 2.57
N HIS A 81 -8.81 -1.28 2.49
CA HIS A 81 -8.23 -0.80 1.25
C HIS A 81 -6.76 -1.20 1.20
N ILE A 82 -6.33 -1.71 0.06
CA ILE A 82 -4.99 -2.23 -0.14
C ILE A 82 -4.48 -1.64 -1.44
N TRP A 83 -3.39 -0.88 -1.36
CA TRP A 83 -2.73 -0.38 -2.55
C TRP A 83 -1.73 -1.41 -3.03
N VAL A 84 -2.15 -2.20 -4.03
CA VAL A 84 -1.32 -3.26 -4.60
C VAL A 84 -0.26 -2.67 -5.52
N SER A 85 0.98 -3.09 -5.32
CA SER A 85 2.12 -2.85 -6.19
C SER A 85 2.57 -4.18 -6.81
N PRO A 86 2.02 -4.60 -7.98
CA PRO A 86 2.16 -5.97 -8.48
C PRO A 86 3.58 -6.50 -8.67
N SER A 87 4.54 -5.63 -8.99
CA SER A 87 5.94 -6.02 -9.16
C SER A 87 6.72 -6.14 -7.84
N GLN A 88 6.06 -5.89 -6.72
CA GLN A 88 6.70 -5.67 -5.43
C GLN A 88 6.01 -6.49 -4.37
N ASP A 89 4.68 -6.53 -4.34
CA ASP A 89 3.93 -7.27 -3.35
C ASP A 89 4.00 -8.78 -3.53
N SER A 90 3.79 -9.47 -2.40
CA SER A 90 3.70 -10.92 -2.33
C SER A 90 2.34 -11.28 -1.72
N PRO A 91 1.62 -12.26 -2.29
CA PRO A 91 2.01 -13.06 -3.45
C PRO A 91 1.94 -12.28 -4.78
N VAL A 92 2.61 -12.77 -5.83
CA VAL A 92 2.67 -12.08 -7.14
C VAL A 92 1.29 -11.94 -7.82
N ASP A 93 0.34 -12.77 -7.41
CA ASP A 93 -1.06 -12.78 -7.84
C ASP A 93 -1.99 -12.09 -6.82
N LEU A 94 -1.45 -11.27 -5.90
CA LEU A 94 -2.21 -10.61 -4.82
C LEU A 94 -3.49 -9.94 -5.31
N ALA A 95 -3.43 -9.16 -6.39
CA ALA A 95 -4.60 -8.49 -6.95
C ALA A 95 -5.71 -9.49 -7.35
N GLN A 96 -5.35 -10.62 -7.98
CA GLN A 96 -6.31 -11.65 -8.37
C GLN A 96 -6.97 -12.31 -7.16
N ARG A 97 -6.18 -12.56 -6.11
CA ARG A 97 -6.70 -13.12 -4.85
C ARG A 97 -7.63 -12.17 -4.13
N LEU A 98 -7.31 -10.86 -4.12
CA LEU A 98 -8.18 -9.85 -3.53
C LEU A 98 -9.51 -9.73 -4.30
N LEU A 99 -9.46 -9.72 -5.63
CA LEU A 99 -10.67 -9.75 -6.47
C LEU A 99 -11.54 -10.99 -6.18
N ALA A 100 -10.92 -12.16 -6.05
CA ALA A 100 -11.63 -13.40 -5.69
C ALA A 100 -12.28 -13.34 -4.29
N ASN A 101 -11.80 -12.44 -3.41
CA ASN A 101 -12.33 -12.20 -2.07
C ASN A 101 -13.23 -10.95 -1.99
N GLY A 102 -13.72 -10.45 -3.12
CA GLY A 102 -14.73 -9.39 -3.17
C GLY A 102 -14.19 -7.97 -3.07
N PHE A 103 -12.88 -7.77 -3.24
CA PHE A 103 -12.34 -6.44 -3.49
C PHE A 103 -12.67 -6.01 -4.92
N GLU A 104 -12.76 -4.71 -5.14
CA GLU A 104 -12.91 -4.11 -6.46
C GLU A 104 -11.60 -3.40 -6.85
N ASP A 105 -11.21 -3.52 -8.12
CA ASP A 105 -10.09 -2.76 -8.68
C ASP A 105 -10.55 -1.32 -8.99
N THR A 106 -10.06 -0.35 -8.22
CA THR A 106 -10.37 1.08 -8.38
C THR A 106 -9.51 1.75 -9.46
N GLY A 107 -8.71 0.98 -10.20
CA GLY A 107 -7.81 1.42 -11.24
C GLY A 107 -6.34 1.42 -10.80
N PRO A 108 -5.40 1.38 -11.77
CA PRO A 108 -3.99 1.09 -11.48
C PRO A 108 -3.25 2.20 -10.73
N GLY A 109 -3.73 3.45 -10.79
CA GLY A 109 -2.94 4.62 -10.42
C GLY A 109 -1.65 4.74 -11.24
N TYR A 110 -1.03 5.92 -11.27
CA TYR A 110 0.31 6.07 -11.85
C TYR A 110 1.24 6.66 -10.82
N LEU A 111 2.24 5.87 -10.40
CA LEU A 111 3.37 6.38 -9.63
C LEU A 111 4.42 6.93 -10.60
N MET A 112 4.54 8.25 -10.66
CA MET A 112 5.47 8.92 -11.57
C MET A 112 6.48 9.74 -10.77
N VAL A 113 7.77 9.51 -11.05
CA VAL A 113 8.87 10.33 -10.52
C VAL A 113 9.62 10.96 -11.69
N SER A 114 9.90 12.26 -11.61
CA SER A 114 10.76 12.91 -12.60
C SER A 114 12.15 12.30 -12.55
N ARG A 115 12.71 11.98 -13.72
CA ARG A 115 14.12 11.57 -13.84
C ARG A 115 15.10 12.74 -13.75
N ASP A 116 14.59 13.97 -13.85
CA ASP A 116 15.36 15.20 -13.85
C ASP A 116 14.77 16.17 -12.82
N PRO A 117 15.36 16.29 -11.62
CA PRO A 117 14.89 17.23 -10.61
C PRO A 117 15.24 18.69 -10.95
N SER A 118 16.16 18.93 -11.89
CA SER A 118 16.62 20.29 -12.22
C SER A 118 15.55 21.13 -12.91
N ARG A 119 14.66 20.50 -13.69
CA ARG A 119 13.52 21.19 -14.33
C ARG A 119 12.55 21.80 -13.34
N ALA A 120 12.29 21.10 -12.23
CA ALA A 120 11.43 21.63 -11.17
C ALA A 120 12.11 22.81 -10.45
N ARG A 121 13.44 22.75 -10.28
CA ARG A 121 14.23 23.82 -9.66
C ARG A 121 14.24 25.10 -10.51
N ALA A 122 14.44 24.97 -11.82
CA ALA A 122 14.46 26.09 -12.75
C ALA A 122 13.13 26.85 -12.88
N ALA A 123 12.02 26.33 -12.35
CA ALA A 123 10.72 26.99 -12.38
C ALA A 123 10.50 28.00 -11.24
N ILE A 124 11.39 28.02 -10.24
CA ILE A 124 11.33 28.92 -9.07
C ILE A 124 12.57 29.82 -8.94
N ASP A 125 13.46 29.77 -9.93
CA ASP A 125 14.61 30.66 -10.10
C ASP A 125 14.29 31.71 -11.18
#